data_AF-A0A2T3LQ89-F1
#
_entry.id   AF-A0A2T3LQ89-F1
#
_cell.length_a   1.000
_cell.length_b   1.000
_cell.length_c   1.000
_cell.angle_alpha   90.00
_cell.angle_beta   90.00
_cell.angle_gamma   90.00
#
_symmetry.space_group_name_H-M   'P 1'
#
loop_
_entity.id
_entity.type
_entity.pdbx_description
1 polymer ?
#
loop_
_entity_poly.entity_id
_entity_poly.type
_entity_poly.pdbx_seq_one_letter_code
_entity_poly.pdbx_strand_id
1 'polypeptide(L)'
;MRKSQLLPLLLLLSSSPVFSAIYSCADIPSGRNTLETNNSEINAFYVINCSDQTLTYSYQYNPASFNSEQLHGLAKEMIKNMHSDKAILNKQYPFVNFLSFKIYHGSTLLDSVIEKIK
;
A
#
# COMPACT_ATOMS: atom_id res chain seq x y z
N MET A 1 11.84 -35.49 -52.35
CA MET A 1 13.00 -34.68 -51.89
C MET A 1 12.46 -33.27 -51.63
N ARG A 2 12.27 -32.83 -50.37
CA ARG A 2 13.17 -31.92 -49.58
C ARG A 2 13.78 -30.83 -50.46
N LYS A 3 13.78 -29.52 -50.15
CA LYS A 3 13.53 -28.69 -48.95
C LYS A 3 13.57 -27.23 -49.45
N SER A 4 12.90 -26.30 -48.77
CA SER A 4 13.39 -24.94 -48.46
C SER A 4 12.31 -24.21 -47.64
N GLN A 5 12.41 -24.22 -46.30
CA GLN A 5 13.11 -23.22 -45.46
C GLN A 5 12.29 -21.91 -45.38
N LEU A 6 11.37 -21.85 -44.41
CA LEU A 6 11.54 -21.26 -43.06
C LEU A 6 11.46 -19.73 -43.10
N LEU A 7 10.24 -19.20 -42.86
CA LEU A 7 10.03 -17.80 -42.51
C LEU A 7 10.66 -17.50 -41.14
N PRO A 8 11.25 -16.30 -40.94
CA PRO A 8 11.88 -15.93 -39.70
C PRO A 8 10.84 -15.80 -38.59
N LEU A 9 11.16 -16.48 -37.50
CA LEU A 9 10.45 -16.55 -36.24
C LEU A 9 10.26 -15.13 -35.67
N LEU A 10 9.01 -14.75 -35.38
CA LEU A 10 8.69 -13.57 -34.56
C LEU A 10 9.39 -13.70 -33.19
N LEU A 11 10.46 -12.93 -32.99
CA LEU A 11 11.02 -12.66 -31.67
C LEU A 11 10.35 -11.38 -31.12
N LEU A 12 9.09 -11.52 -30.70
CA LEU A 12 8.49 -10.59 -29.75
C LEU A 12 9.10 -10.88 -28.38
N LEU A 13 10.24 -10.23 -28.09
CA LEU A 13 10.77 -10.09 -26.74
C LEU A 13 9.81 -9.20 -25.92
N SER A 14 8.68 -9.75 -25.50
CA SER A 14 7.94 -9.21 -24.36
C SER A 14 8.70 -9.58 -23.09
N SER A 15 9.73 -8.80 -22.78
CA SER A 15 10.29 -8.78 -21.43
C SER A 15 9.30 -8.06 -20.51
N SER A 16 8.26 -8.78 -20.10
CA SER A 16 7.48 -8.38 -18.94
C SER A 16 8.44 -8.43 -17.75
N PRO A 17 8.66 -7.34 -16.99
CA PRO A 17 9.44 -7.45 -15.77
C PRO A 17 8.69 -8.39 -14.82
N VAL A 18 9.34 -9.50 -14.50
CA VAL A 18 8.88 -10.47 -13.50
C VAL A 18 9.00 -9.79 -12.13
N PHE A 19 7.99 -9.02 -11.75
CA PHE A 19 7.72 -8.68 -10.36
C PHE A 19 6.47 -9.43 -9.92
N SER A 20 6.51 -10.76 -10.05
CA SER A 20 5.55 -11.64 -9.38
C SER A 20 6.24 -12.21 -8.15
N ALA A 21 6.59 -11.34 -7.20
CA ALA A 21 6.80 -11.83 -5.84
C ALA A 21 5.40 -12.20 -5.31
N ILE A 22 5.05 -13.48 -5.43
CA ILE A 22 3.83 -14.03 -4.86
C ILE A 22 4.11 -14.12 -3.35
N TYR A 23 3.98 -13.01 -2.64
CA TYR A 23 4.05 -13.02 -1.18
C TYR A 23 2.81 -13.75 -0.67
N SER A 24 2.98 -14.92 -0.05
CA SER A 24 1.92 -15.53 0.75
C SER A 24 1.88 -14.86 2.12
N CYS A 25 0.74 -14.97 2.82
CA CYS A 25 0.64 -14.46 4.19
C CYS A 25 1.69 -15.07 5.15
N ALA A 26 2.23 -16.25 4.84
CA ALA A 26 3.28 -16.89 5.62
C ALA A 26 4.65 -16.23 5.44
N ASP A 27 4.84 -15.49 4.34
CA ASP A 27 6.12 -14.84 4.00
C ASP A 27 6.20 -13.40 4.53
N ILE A 28 5.11 -12.90 5.11
CA ILE A 28 5.00 -11.53 5.60
C ILE A 28 5.04 -11.55 7.12
N PRO A 29 6.01 -10.85 7.74
CA PRO A 29 6.04 -10.74 9.19
C PRO A 29 4.78 -10.03 9.69
N SER A 30 3.95 -10.76 10.44
CA SER A 30 2.82 -10.19 11.16
C SER A 30 3.34 -9.23 12.22
N GLY A 31 2.95 -7.95 12.16
CA GLY A 31 3.41 -6.96 13.13
C GLY A 31 3.34 -5.54 12.61
N ARG A 32 3.76 -4.60 13.47
CA ARG A 32 3.91 -3.18 13.13
C ARG A 32 5.24 -2.98 12.41
N ASN A 33 5.19 -2.55 11.15
CA ASN A 33 6.35 -2.20 10.34
C ASN A 33 6.41 -0.69 10.13
N THR A 34 7.57 -0.08 10.42
CA THR A 34 7.79 1.36 10.24
C THR A 34 8.03 1.69 8.77
N LEU A 35 7.52 2.83 8.32
CA LEU A 35 7.78 3.39 6.99
C LEU A 35 8.57 4.68 7.15
N GLU A 36 9.62 4.84 6.34
CA GLU A 36 10.33 6.11 6.28
C GLU A 36 9.45 7.16 5.61
N THR A 37 9.29 8.28 6.30
CA THR A 37 8.65 9.48 5.77
C THR A 37 9.74 10.53 5.53
N ASN A 38 9.54 11.40 4.56
CA ASN A 38 10.43 12.55 4.33
C ASN A 38 10.16 13.72 5.29
N ASN A 39 9.24 13.56 6.26
CA ASN A 39 8.85 14.59 7.19
C ASN A 39 8.98 14.07 8.63
N SER A 40 9.90 14.66 9.39
CA SER A 40 10.23 14.32 10.78
C SER A 40 9.06 14.45 11.76
N GLU A 41 8.00 15.17 11.42
CA GLU A 41 6.80 15.31 12.26
C GLU A 41 5.82 14.15 12.10
N ILE A 42 6.12 13.22 11.17
CA ILE A 42 5.24 12.13 10.78
C ILE A 42 5.92 10.79 11.06
N ASN A 43 5.29 10.00 11.93
CA ASN A 43 5.59 8.58 12.05
C ASN A 43 4.53 7.78 11.28
N ALA A 44 4.95 7.07 10.24
CA ALA A 44 4.07 6.18 9.48
C ALA A 44 4.44 4.72 9.76
N PHE A 45 3.42 3.88 9.94
CA PHE A 45 3.60 2.44 10.08
C PHE A 45 2.43 1.70 9.45
N TYR A 46 2.65 0.43 9.12
CA TYR A 46 1.59 -0.45 8.67
C TYR A 46 1.55 -1.73 9.52
N VAL A 47 0.36 -2.32 9.60
CA VAL A 47 0.13 -3.61 10.24
C VAL A 47 -0.66 -4.47 9.27
N ILE A 48 -0.19 -5.69 9.04
CA ILE A 48 -0.91 -6.70 8.25
C ILE A 48 -1.49 -7.73 9.21
N ASN A 49 -2.79 -7.95 9.11
CA ASN A 49 -3.49 -9.04 9.78
C ASN A 49 -3.95 -10.04 8.72
N CYS A 50 -3.31 -11.20 8.72
CA CYS A 50 -3.58 -12.27 7.77
C CYS A 50 -4.89 -13.02 8.03
N SER A 51 -5.30 -13.17 9.30
CA SER A 51 -6.56 -13.82 9.66
C SER A 51 -7.76 -13.02 9.15
N ASP A 52 -7.70 -11.70 9.34
CA ASP A 52 -8.77 -10.78 8.95
C ASP A 52 -8.55 -10.20 7.54
N GLN A 53 -7.51 -10.65 6.84
CA GLN A 53 -7.16 -10.19 5.48
C GLN A 53 -7.17 -8.66 5.36
N THR A 54 -6.61 -7.98 6.36
CA THR A 54 -6.65 -6.52 6.49
C THR A 54 -5.25 -5.94 6.58
N LEU A 55 -5.01 -4.83 5.87
CA LEU A 55 -3.81 -4.03 6.01
C LEU A 55 -4.21 -2.66 6.57
N THR A 56 -3.66 -2.32 7.74
CA THR A 56 -3.88 -1.01 8.37
C THR A 56 -2.65 -0.12 8.18
N TYR A 57 -2.80 0.97 7.44
CA TYR A 57 -1.84 2.06 7.40
C TYR A 57 -2.20 3.10 8.48
N SER A 58 -1.26 3.37 9.37
CA SER A 58 -1.42 4.36 10.43
C SER A 58 -0.39 5.45 10.29
N TYR A 59 -0.85 6.69 10.33
CA TYR A 59 0.02 7.85 10.37
C TYR A 59 -0.21 8.60 11.67
N GLN A 60 0.89 8.92 12.35
CA GLN A 60 0.89 9.70 13.56
C GLN A 60 1.62 11.01 13.28
N TYR A 61 0.87 12.10 13.35
CA TYR A 61 1.37 13.45 13.18
C TYR A 61 1.54 14.07 14.55
N ASN A 62 2.71 14.67 14.82
CA ASN A 62 2.93 15.45 16.03
C ASN A 62 3.33 16.92 15.74
N PRO A 63 2.69 17.65 14.79
CA PRO A 63 2.92 19.08 14.66
C PRO A 63 2.40 19.78 15.91
N ALA A 64 3.22 20.66 16.48
CA ALA A 64 2.88 21.40 17.70
C ALA A 64 1.86 22.53 17.45
N SER A 65 1.64 22.92 16.20
CA SER A 65 1.07 24.24 15.84
C SER A 65 -0.22 24.18 15.02
N PHE A 66 -0.80 23.00 14.78
CA PHE A 66 -2.00 22.88 13.95
C PHE A 66 -3.28 23.00 14.79
N ASN A 67 -4.26 23.73 14.26
CA ASN A 67 -5.61 23.76 14.82
C ASN A 67 -6.47 22.58 14.29
N SER A 68 -7.67 22.40 14.83
CA SER A 68 -8.54 21.27 14.47
C SER A 68 -8.94 21.24 12.99
N GLU A 69 -9.12 22.38 12.34
CA GLU A 69 -9.51 22.46 10.93
C GLU A 69 -8.34 22.06 10.02
N GLN A 70 -7.14 22.52 10.36
CA GLN A 70 -5.91 22.14 9.67
C GLN A 70 -5.60 20.64 9.81
N LEU A 71 -5.78 20.08 11.01
CA LEU A 71 -5.64 18.64 11.25
C LEU A 71 -6.62 17.81 10.42
N HIS A 72 -7.88 18.27 10.31
CA HIS A 72 -8.90 17.58 9.52
C HIS A 72 -8.66 17.70 8.01
N GLY A 73 -8.21 18.86 7.53
CA GLY A 73 -7.82 19.06 6.13
C GLY A 73 -6.66 18.15 5.72
N LEU A 74 -5.62 18.08 6.56
CA LEU A 74 -4.49 17.18 6.36
C LEU A 74 -4.94 15.71 6.30
N ALA A 75 -5.81 15.30 7.23
CA ALA A 75 -6.34 13.95 7.27
C ALA A 75 -7.04 13.56 5.96
N LYS A 76 -7.85 14.46 5.39
CA LYS A 76 -8.53 14.27 4.11
C LYS A 76 -7.57 14.14 2.93
N GLU A 77 -6.54 14.99 2.86
CA GLU A 77 -5.55 14.93 1.77
C GLU A 77 -4.79 13.60 1.78
N MET A 78 -4.49 13.09 2.96
CA MET A 78 -3.80 11.81 3.09
C MET A 78 -4.64 10.63 2.67
N ILE A 79 -5.90 10.58 3.09
CA ILE A 79 -6.85 9.55 2.63
C ILE A 79 -6.91 9.57 1.10
N LYS A 80 -6.96 10.76 0.50
CA LYS A 80 -6.92 10.91 -0.97
C LYS A 80 -5.65 10.33 -1.60
N ASN A 81 -4.48 10.60 -1.02
CA ASN A 81 -3.21 10.04 -1.53
C ASN A 81 -3.18 8.52 -1.40
N MET A 82 -3.64 7.98 -0.27
CA MET A 82 -3.67 6.54 0.00
C MET A 82 -4.59 5.76 -0.96
N HIS A 83 -5.71 6.36 -1.40
CA HIS A 83 -6.55 5.75 -2.43
C HIS A 83 -5.79 5.52 -3.75
N SER A 84 -4.83 6.38 -4.10
CA SER A 84 -4.04 6.23 -5.33
C SER A 84 -3.09 5.01 -5.28
N ASP A 85 -2.68 4.60 -4.07
CA ASP A 85 -1.80 3.45 -3.87
C ASP A 85 -2.54 2.10 -3.87
N LYS A 86 -3.88 2.11 -3.85
CA LYS A 86 -4.73 0.92 -3.80
C LYS A 86 -4.38 -0.13 -4.85
N ALA A 87 -4.11 0.28 -6.09
CA ALA A 87 -3.76 -0.65 -7.17
C ALA A 87 -2.39 -1.31 -6.96
N ILE A 88 -1.44 -0.61 -6.33
CA ILE A 88 -0.12 -1.12 -6.00
C ILE A 88 -0.26 -2.12 -4.84
N LEU A 89 -1.01 -1.74 -3.80
CA LEU A 89 -1.26 -2.59 -2.63
C LEU A 89 -1.98 -3.89 -2.99
N ASN A 90 -2.98 -3.82 -3.87
CA ASN A 90 -3.67 -5.02 -4.38
C ASN A 90 -2.74 -5.99 -5.12
N LYS A 91 -1.72 -5.47 -5.81
CA LYS A 91 -0.72 -6.31 -6.50
C LYS A 91 0.29 -6.90 -5.53
N GLN A 92 0.75 -6.10 -4.56
CA GLN A 92 1.76 -6.51 -3.60
C GLN A 92 1.20 -7.47 -2.53
N TYR A 93 -0.07 -7.30 -2.14
CA TYR A 93 -0.74 -8.06 -1.09
C TYR A 93 -2.08 -8.64 -1.59
N PRO A 94 -2.06 -9.64 -2.49
CA PRO A 94 -3.26 -10.15 -3.19
C PRO A 94 -4.28 -10.85 -2.28
N PHE A 95 -3.90 -11.15 -1.05
CA PHE A 95 -4.73 -11.76 -0.01
C PHE A 95 -5.45 -10.75 0.89
N VAL A 96 -5.15 -9.45 0.78
CA VAL A 96 -5.81 -8.40 1.56
C VAL A 96 -7.14 -8.04 0.89
N ASN A 97 -8.22 -8.02 1.67
CA ASN A 97 -9.55 -7.62 1.24
C ASN A 97 -9.92 -6.21 1.72
N PHE A 98 -9.30 -5.74 2.80
CA PHE A 98 -9.61 -4.45 3.42
C PHE A 98 -8.35 -3.63 3.66
N LEU A 99 -8.40 -2.36 3.25
CA LEU A 99 -7.46 -1.34 3.69
C LEU A 99 -8.11 -0.51 4.78
N SER A 100 -7.40 -0.35 5.90
CA SER A 100 -7.78 0.59 6.95
C SER A 100 -6.75 1.71 7.02
N PHE A 101 -7.20 2.94 6.90
CA PHE A 101 -6.41 4.13 7.13
C PHE A 101 -6.77 4.69 8.49
N LYS A 102 -5.77 5.00 9.30
CA LYS A 102 -5.93 5.63 10.61
C LYS A 102 -4.98 6.80 10.74
N ILE A 103 -5.52 7.94 11.15
CA ILE A 103 -4.75 9.18 11.27
C ILE A 103 -4.83 9.63 12.71
N TYR A 104 -3.67 9.78 13.33
CA TYR A 104 -3.52 10.14 14.73
C TYR A 104 -2.80 11.48 14.88
N HIS A 105 -3.18 12.23 15.92
CA HIS A 105 -2.38 13.31 16.49
C HIS A 105 -2.03 12.97 17.93
N GLY A 106 -0.73 12.81 18.23
CA GLY A 106 -0.33 12.19 19.49
C GLY A 106 -0.96 10.80 19.64
N SER A 107 -1.77 10.60 20.68
CA SER A 107 -2.54 9.38 20.92
C SER A 107 -4.00 9.45 20.45
N THR A 108 -4.44 10.58 19.91
CA THR A 108 -5.84 10.84 19.55
C THR A 108 -6.10 10.44 18.10
N LEU A 109 -7.12 9.61 17.85
CA LEU A 109 -7.58 9.31 16.51
C LEU A 109 -8.33 10.52 15.94
N LEU A 110 -7.84 11.05 14.83
CA LEU A 110 -8.46 12.16 14.11
C LEU A 110 -9.47 11.66 13.08
N ASP A 111 -9.09 10.65 12.30
CA ASP A 111 -9.94 10.08 11.25
C ASP A 111 -9.57 8.63 10.97
N SER A 112 -10.54 7.87 10.46
CA SER A 112 -10.32 6.52 9.95
C SER A 112 -11.27 6.18 8.82
N VAL A 113 -10.71 5.58 7.78
CA VAL A 113 -11.46 5.05 6.65
C VAL A 113 -11.14 3.57 6.50
N ILE A 114 -12.16 2.77 6.23
CA ILE A 114 -12.00 1.37 5.87
C ILE A 114 -12.60 1.18 4.48
N GLU A 115 -11.81 0.58 3.61
CA GLU A 115 -12.19 0.30 2.25
C GLU A 115 -12.04 -1.17 1.92
N LYS A 116 -13.08 -1.70 1.28
CA LYS A 116 -12.98 -2.95 0.58
C LYS A 116 -12.21 -2.73 -0.73
N ILE A 117 -11.20 -3.56 -0.97
CA ILE A 117 -10.31 -3.45 -2.14
C ILE A 117 -10.45 -4.61 -3.12
N LYS A 118 -11.25 -5.61 -2.76
CA LYS A 118 -11.57 -6.81 -3.54
C LYS A 118 -12.99 -7.26 -3.28
#